data_AF-A0AA96HNY2-F1
#
_entry.id   AF-A0AA96HNY2-F1
#
_cell.length_a   1.000
_cell.length_b   1.000
_cell.length_c   1.000
_cell.angle_alpha   90.00
_cell.angle_beta   90.00
_cell.angle_gamma   90.00
#
_symmetry.space_group_name_H-M   'P 1'
#
loop_
_entity.id
_entity.type
_entity.pdbx_description
1 polymer ?
#
loop_
_entity_poly.entity_id
_entity_poly.type
_entity_poly.pdbx_seq_one_letter_code
_entity_poly.pdbx_strand_id
1 'polypeptide(L)'
;MTGSQAVEIRSNEEYQSIIDDVDYMIVSTHQLVESLRKAKKINKEFPSEEKKKVQLAYKNQAFKIREYKRLLGLWCRERGFGSLRTEIRDYLFVLDDLERKTSQTLSLVL
;
A
#
# COMPACT_ATOMS: atom_id res chain seq x y z
N MET A 1 11.36 -22.23 29.36
CA MET A 1 11.17 -21.30 28.24
C MET A 1 10.97 -19.92 28.85
N THR A 2 11.97 -19.05 28.74
CA THR A 2 12.00 -17.73 29.39
C THR A 2 11.21 -16.72 28.55
N GLY A 3 10.48 -15.82 29.21
CA GLY A 3 9.50 -14.91 28.59
C GLY A 3 10.02 -14.05 27.42
N SER A 4 11.33 -13.89 27.25
CA SER A 4 11.92 -13.17 26.11
C SER A 4 11.64 -13.83 24.75
N GLN A 5 11.71 -15.16 24.64
CA GLN A 5 11.47 -15.85 23.35
C GLN A 5 10.00 -15.76 22.91
N ALA A 6 9.05 -15.79 23.86
CA ALA A 6 7.63 -15.70 23.57
C ALA A 6 7.16 -14.27 23.22
N VAL A 7 7.95 -13.25 23.56
CA VAL A 7 7.74 -11.86 23.12
C VAL A 7 8.31 -11.69 21.72
N GLU A 8 9.52 -12.18 21.44
CA GLU A 8 10.14 -12.08 20.11
C GLU A 8 9.35 -12.80 19.01
N ILE A 9 8.82 -14.01 19.25
CA ILE A 9 8.05 -14.78 18.25
C ILE A 9 6.77 -14.05 17.83
N ARG A 10 5.94 -13.59 18.79
CA ARG A 10 4.72 -12.81 18.51
C ARG A 10 5.03 -11.53 17.75
N SER A 11 6.13 -10.90 18.12
CA SER A 11 6.59 -9.66 17.51
C SER A 11 6.95 -9.82 16.02
N ASN A 12 7.33 -11.03 15.60
CA ASN A 12 7.78 -11.36 14.25
C ASN A 12 6.62 -11.84 13.36
N GLU A 13 5.64 -12.53 13.93
CA GLU A 13 4.40 -12.91 13.23
C GLU A 13 3.54 -11.68 12.90
N GLU A 14 3.42 -10.74 13.83
CA GLU A 14 2.73 -9.46 13.60
C GLU A 14 3.44 -8.62 12.53
N TYR A 15 4.77 -8.67 12.48
CA TYR A 15 5.54 -8.02 11.42
C TYR A 15 5.24 -8.63 10.06
N GLN A 16 5.35 -9.96 9.97
CA GLN A 16 5.17 -10.67 8.72
C GLN A 16 3.76 -10.44 8.16
N SER A 17 2.74 -10.42 9.03
CA SER A 17 1.37 -10.08 8.66
C SER A 17 1.25 -8.67 8.06
N ILE A 18 1.93 -7.67 8.63
CA ILE A 18 1.95 -6.30 8.08
C ILE A 18 2.66 -6.26 6.72
N ILE A 19 3.75 -7.02 6.56
CA ILE A 19 4.49 -7.07 5.29
C ILE A 19 3.66 -7.76 4.20
N ASP A 20 3.04 -8.89 4.50
CA ASP A 20 2.17 -9.62 3.56
C ASP A 20 1.00 -8.73 3.10
N ASP A 21 0.41 -7.97 4.03
CA ASP A 21 -0.63 -6.99 3.73
C ASP A 21 -0.13 -5.85 2.82
N VAL A 22 1.08 -5.36 3.07
CA VAL A 22 1.72 -4.31 2.26
C VAL A 22 2.02 -4.83 0.85
N ASP A 23 2.54 -6.04 0.72
CA ASP A 23 2.80 -6.69 -0.57
C ASP A 23 1.49 -6.88 -1.36
N TYR A 24 0.44 -7.39 -0.72
CA TYR A 24 -0.88 -7.51 -1.33
C TYR A 24 -1.42 -6.15 -1.79
N MET A 25 -1.26 -5.12 -0.98
CA MET A 25 -1.65 -3.76 -1.34
C MET A 25 -0.85 -3.23 -2.53
N ILE A 26 0.46 -3.46 -2.59
CA ILE A 26 1.31 -3.06 -3.72
C ILE A 26 0.81 -3.69 -5.01
N VAL A 27 0.55 -5.00 -4.99
CA VAL A 27 0.05 -5.74 -6.16
C VAL A 27 -1.32 -5.24 -6.60
N SER A 28 -2.27 -5.12 -5.66
CA SER A 28 -3.63 -4.67 -5.98
C SER A 28 -3.67 -3.20 -6.48
N THR A 29 -2.82 -2.32 -5.95
CA THR A 29 -2.70 -0.94 -6.44
C THR A 29 -2.17 -0.90 -7.87
N HIS A 30 -1.14 -1.69 -8.19
CA HIS A 30 -0.61 -1.78 -9.55
C HIS A 30 -1.67 -2.27 -10.54
N GLN A 31 -2.46 -3.30 -10.16
CA GLN A 31 -3.54 -3.81 -11.00
C GLN A 31 -4.62 -2.74 -11.26
N LEU A 32 -4.97 -1.95 -10.24
CA LEU A 32 -5.92 -0.84 -10.38
C LEU A 32 -5.39 0.21 -11.36
N VAL A 33 -4.13 0.64 -11.20
CA VAL A 33 -3.48 1.63 -12.09
C VAL A 33 -3.42 1.12 -13.53
N GLU A 34 -3.03 -0.13 -13.74
CA GLU A 34 -2.96 -0.73 -15.07
C GLU A 34 -4.35 -0.87 -15.72
N SER A 35 -5.38 -1.20 -14.94
CA SER A 35 -6.75 -1.26 -15.44
C SER A 35 -7.23 0.12 -15.93
N LEU A 36 -6.90 1.18 -15.19
CA LEU A 36 -7.23 2.56 -15.57
C LEU A 36 -6.46 3.00 -16.82
N ARG A 37 -5.16 2.66 -16.92
CA ARG A 37 -4.36 2.93 -18.12
C ARG A 37 -4.92 2.23 -19.35
N LYS A 38 -5.33 0.97 -19.23
CA LYS A 38 -5.96 0.21 -20.31
C LYS A 38 -7.26 0.88 -20.76
N ALA A 39 -8.12 1.27 -19.81
CA ALA A 39 -9.37 1.97 -20.11
C ALA A 39 -9.14 3.30 -20.86
N LYS A 40 -8.11 4.07 -20.47
CA LYS A 40 -7.70 5.27 -21.19
C LYS A 40 -7.22 4.99 -22.61
N LYS A 41 -6.38 3.96 -22.80
CA LYS A 41 -5.86 3.59 -24.14
C LYS A 41 -6.96 3.22 -25.13
N ILE A 42 -8.02 2.56 -24.65
CA ILE A 42 -9.17 2.19 -25.50
C ILE A 42 -10.16 3.35 -25.69
N ASN A 43 -9.82 4.55 -25.22
CA ASN A 43 -10.66 5.76 -25.27
C ASN A 43 -12.09 5.51 -24.77
N LYS A 44 -12.24 4.56 -23.83
CA LYS A 44 -13.54 4.18 -23.30
C LYS A 44 -13.90 5.17 -22.20
N GLU A 45 -14.90 6.00 -22.47
CA GLU A 45 -15.52 6.78 -21.41
C GLU A 45 -16.19 5.81 -20.43
N PHE A 46 -15.81 5.93 -19.15
CA PHE A 46 -16.50 5.22 -18.10
C PHE A 46 -17.91 5.81 -17.94
N PRO A 47 -18.96 4.98 -17.94
CA PRO A 47 -20.29 5.38 -17.50
C PRO A 47 -20.22 6.01 -16.11
N SER A 48 -21.14 6.92 -15.78
CA SER A 48 -21.10 7.68 -14.51
C SER A 48 -21.04 6.78 -13.27
N GLU A 49 -21.73 5.64 -13.28
CA GLU A 49 -21.70 4.65 -12.20
C GLU A 49 -20.36 3.91 -12.10
N GLU A 50 -19.72 3.63 -13.22
CA GLU A 50 -18.41 2.98 -13.26
C GLU A 50 -17.29 3.96 -12.82
N LYS A 51 -17.39 5.24 -13.20
CA LYS A 51 -16.54 6.32 -12.66
C LYS A 51 -16.62 6.39 -11.14
N LYS A 52 -17.82 6.35 -10.54
CA LYS A 52 -17.98 6.38 -9.08
C LYS A 52 -17.33 5.17 -8.40
N LYS A 53 -17.52 3.96 -8.95
CA LYS A 53 -16.89 2.74 -8.42
C LYS A 53 -15.37 2.81 -8.47
N VAL A 54 -14.82 3.29 -9.58
CA VAL A 54 -13.38 3.53 -9.75
C VAL A 54 -12.87 4.57 -8.75
N GLN A 55 -13.57 5.70 -8.59
CA GLN A 55 -13.20 6.73 -7.61
C GLN A 55 -13.22 6.20 -6.17
N LEU A 56 -14.21 5.36 -5.83
CA LEU A 56 -14.31 4.78 -4.50
C LEU A 56 -13.17 3.77 -4.25
N ALA A 57 -12.91 2.88 -5.20
CA ALA A 57 -11.80 1.93 -5.12
C ALA A 57 -10.45 2.67 -4.95
N TYR A 58 -10.28 3.76 -5.69
CA TYR A 58 -9.12 4.64 -5.57
C TYR A 58 -8.98 5.24 -4.16
N LYS A 59 -10.05 5.86 -3.65
CA LYS A 59 -10.05 6.50 -2.32
C LYS A 59 -9.72 5.49 -1.23
N ASN A 60 -10.28 4.28 -1.34
CA ASN A 60 -9.98 3.18 -0.41
C ASN A 60 -8.50 2.78 -0.48
N GLN A 61 -7.93 2.70 -1.67
CA GLN A 61 -6.52 2.34 -1.83
C GLN A 61 -5.59 3.42 -1.27
N ALA A 62 -5.85 4.70 -1.56
CA ALA A 62 -5.09 5.82 -1.01
C ALA A 62 -5.21 5.92 0.52
N PHE A 63 -6.36 5.55 1.09
CA PHE A 63 -6.52 5.44 2.54
C PHE A 63 -5.65 4.31 3.12
N LYS A 64 -5.70 3.11 2.53
CA LYS A 64 -4.88 1.97 2.97
C LYS A 64 -3.38 2.28 2.90
N ILE A 65 -2.91 2.85 1.80
CA ILE A 65 -1.49 3.23 1.63
C ILE A 65 -1.04 4.14 2.79
N ARG A 66 -1.86 5.13 3.16
CA ARG A 66 -1.54 6.04 4.28
C ARG A 66 -1.53 5.32 5.64
N GLU A 67 -2.47 4.42 5.90
CA GLU A 67 -2.48 3.64 7.14
C GLU A 67 -1.24 2.75 7.25
N TYR A 68 -0.86 2.01 6.19
CA TYR A 68 0.33 1.16 6.24
C TYR A 68 1.62 1.96 6.36
N LYS A 69 1.74 3.14 5.70
CA LYS A 69 2.86 4.06 5.94
C LYS A 69 2.96 4.48 7.40
N ARG A 70 1.81 4.75 8.04
CA ARG A 70 1.73 5.10 9.48
C ARG A 70 2.17 3.92 10.35
N LEU A 71 1.67 2.72 10.08
CA LEU A 71 2.02 1.49 10.83
C LEU A 71 3.50 1.17 10.72
N LEU A 72 4.05 1.14 9.50
CA LEU A 72 5.49 0.92 9.27
C LEU A 72 6.36 1.99 9.95
N GLY A 73 5.91 3.25 9.93
CA GLY A 73 6.60 4.37 10.59
C GLY A 73 6.54 4.32 12.13
N LEU A 74 5.47 3.76 12.71
CA LEU A 74 5.38 3.49 14.15
C LEU A 74 6.28 2.32 14.54
N TRP A 75 6.24 1.26 13.74
CA TRP A 75 7.04 0.07 13.97
C TRP A 75 8.55 0.36 13.93
N CYS A 76 8.99 1.20 12.98
CA CYS A 76 10.34 1.74 12.94
C CYS A 76 10.74 2.51 14.22
N ARG A 77 9.80 3.22 14.83
CA ARG A 77 10.05 4.03 16.04
C ARG A 77 10.10 3.18 17.30
N GLU A 78 9.23 2.19 17.42
CA GLU A 78 9.10 1.37 18.64
C GLU A 78 10.23 0.35 18.80
N ARG A 79 10.79 -0.19 17.71
CA ARG A 79 11.76 -1.30 17.79
C ARG A 79 13.22 -0.93 17.59
N GLY A 80 13.50 0.35 17.34
CA GLY A 80 14.85 0.84 17.12
C GLY A 80 15.40 0.44 15.74
N PHE A 81 16.26 1.30 15.20
CA PHE A 81 16.80 1.20 13.85
C PHE A 81 17.85 0.07 13.71
N GLY A 82 17.40 -1.18 13.58
CA GLY A 82 18.21 -2.34 13.18
C GLY A 82 18.18 -2.61 11.67
N SER A 83 18.61 -3.81 11.24
CA SER A 83 18.67 -4.27 9.82
C SER A 83 17.35 -4.12 9.04
N LEU A 84 16.21 -4.19 9.73
CA LEU A 84 14.86 -3.95 9.20
C LEU A 84 14.62 -2.51 8.69
N ARG A 85 15.52 -1.57 8.99
CA ARG A 85 15.42 -0.17 8.55
C ARG A 85 15.46 -0.01 7.04
N THR A 86 16.27 -0.80 6.35
CA THR A 86 16.42 -0.70 4.89
C THR A 86 15.17 -1.23 4.21
N GLU A 87 14.69 -2.42 4.59
CA GLU A 87 13.49 -3.02 4.04
C GLU A 87 12.25 -2.14 4.27
N ILE A 88 12.04 -1.64 5.49
CA ILE A 88 10.91 -0.75 5.77
C ILE A 88 11.02 0.57 4.99
N ARG A 89 12.24 1.10 4.80
CA ARG A 89 12.45 2.29 3.97
C ARG A 89 12.08 2.02 2.51
N ASP A 90 12.47 0.88 1.97
CA ASP A 90 12.14 0.49 0.60
C ASP A 90 10.63 0.35 0.43
N TYR A 91 9.95 -0.27 1.41
CA TYR A 91 8.49 -0.32 1.42
C TYR A 91 7.85 1.07 1.45
N LEU A 92 8.29 1.96 2.35
CA LEU A 92 7.77 3.33 2.40
C LEU A 92 7.96 4.08 1.07
N PHE A 93 9.11 3.89 0.42
CA PHE A 93 9.39 4.48 -0.89
C PHE A 93 8.44 3.94 -1.97
N VAL A 94 8.20 2.63 -2.01
CA VAL A 94 7.25 2.02 -2.95
C VAL A 94 5.83 2.54 -2.70
N LEU A 95 5.43 2.69 -1.44
CA LEU A 95 4.12 3.24 -1.07
C LEU A 95 3.96 4.70 -1.48
N ASP A 96 4.99 5.53 -1.32
CA ASP A 96 5.00 6.92 -1.80
C ASP A 96 4.85 7.02 -3.32
N ASP A 97 5.58 6.17 -4.05
CA ASP A 97 5.51 6.12 -5.51
C ASP A 97 4.14 5.63 -6.01
N LEU A 98 3.58 4.61 -5.36
CA LEU A 98 2.23 4.13 -5.64
C LEU A 98 1.18 5.20 -5.39
N GLU A 99 1.21 5.89 -4.25
CA GLU A 99 0.28 6.98 -3.95
C GLU A 99 0.29 8.04 -5.06
N ARG A 100 1.50 8.43 -5.51
CA ARG A 100 1.69 9.40 -6.58
C ARG A 100 1.18 8.92 -7.94
N LYS A 101 1.59 7.72 -8.37
CA LYS A 101 1.20 7.12 -9.66
C LYS A 101 -0.29 6.93 -9.76
N THR A 102 -0.91 6.47 -8.67
CA THR A 102 -2.35 6.28 -8.63
C THR A 102 -3.01 7.67 -8.78
N SER A 103 -2.57 8.69 -8.04
CA SER A 103 -3.19 10.02 -8.08
C SER A 103 -3.10 10.66 -9.45
N GLN A 104 -1.94 10.59 -10.09
CA GLN A 104 -1.75 11.09 -11.45
C GLN A 104 -2.66 10.34 -12.45
N THR A 105 -2.76 9.02 -12.32
CA THR A 105 -3.58 8.21 -13.21
C THR A 105 -5.06 8.54 -13.06
N LEU A 106 -5.55 8.73 -11.82
CA LEU A 106 -6.94 9.12 -11.58
C LEU A 106 -7.26 10.48 -12.23
N SER A 107 -6.41 11.48 -12.01
CA SER A 107 -6.58 12.82 -12.61
C SER A 107 -6.53 12.83 -14.13
N LEU A 108 -5.81 11.87 -14.74
CA LEU A 108 -5.69 11.75 -16.18
C LEU A 108 -6.85 10.97 -16.84
N VAL A 109 -7.66 10.26 -16.05
CA VAL A 109 -8.71 9.35 -16.53
C VAL A 109 -10.11 9.87 -16.22
N LEU A 110 -10.27 10.62 -15.13
CA LEU A 110 -11.58 11.08 -14.64
C LEU A 110 -11.82 12.56 -14.84
#